data_AF-A0A970TWR0-F1
#
_entry.id   AF-A0A970TWR0-F1
#
_cell.length_a   1.000
_cell.length_b   1.000
_cell.length_c   1.000
_cell.angle_alpha   90.00
_cell.angle_beta   90.00
_cell.angle_gamma   90.00
#
_symmetry.space_group_name_H-M   'P 1'
#
loop_
_entity.id
_entity.type
_entity.pdbx_description
1 polymer ?
#
loop_
_entity_poly.entity_id
_entity_poly.type
_entity_poly.pdbx_seq_one_letter_code
_entity_poly.pdbx_strand_id
1 'polypeptide(L)'
;MVLALTGLSHHTSPLALRERMTLSVADPGKLLAAFQQSLGEGSGAALLTTCNRIELYANARHIPEKQLHEKMIQFLGSTYQLAESEFSGFLYHKTEKEAVTHLFRVAASLDSMVVGENEIMSQIQYMYDVAQKAGTLNRILSTLLERSLKCGKRVRTETQISRGKVSVASIAVDLVESILQDLHGKAAMIIGAGQVG
;
A
#
# COMPACT_ATOMS: atom_id res chain seq x y z
N MET A 1 21.64 -10.57 0.40
CA MET A 1 20.71 -9.68 1.13
C MET A 1 19.71 -9.23 0.10
N VAL A 2 18.44 -9.60 0.23
CA VAL A 2 17.40 -9.17 -0.71
C VAL A 2 16.30 -8.46 0.08
N LEU A 3 16.26 -7.14 -0.04
CA LEU A 3 15.05 -6.35 0.21
C LEU A 3 14.21 -6.42 -1.06
N ALA A 4 12.99 -6.92 -0.94
CA ALA A 4 12.07 -7.06 -2.05
C ALA A 4 10.69 -6.50 -1.70
N LEU A 5 10.00 -6.06 -2.74
CA LEU A 5 8.61 -5.66 -2.76
C LEU A 5 7.92 -6.45 -3.86
N THR A 6 6.83 -7.14 -3.52
CA THR A 6 5.92 -7.75 -4.49
C THR A 6 4.52 -7.23 -4.19
N GLY A 7 3.85 -6.70 -5.20
CA GLY A 7 2.53 -6.12 -5.00
C GLY A 7 1.84 -5.72 -6.29
N LEU A 8 0.66 -5.16 -6.14
CA LEU A 8 -0.13 -4.58 -7.23
C LEU A 8 -0.72 -3.25 -6.79
N SER A 9 -1.07 -2.43 -7.77
CA SER A 9 -1.66 -1.10 -7.54
C SER A 9 -2.70 -0.78 -8.60
N HIS A 10 -3.40 0.33 -8.42
CA HIS A 10 -4.34 0.89 -9.39
C HIS A 10 -3.73 1.11 -10.79
N HIS A 11 -2.41 1.18 -10.93
CA HIS A 11 -1.74 1.24 -12.23
C HIS A 11 -1.69 -0.11 -12.95
N THR A 12 -1.61 -1.21 -12.21
CA THR A 12 -1.36 -2.54 -12.78
C THR A 12 -2.57 -3.47 -12.70
N SER A 13 -3.55 -3.20 -11.84
CA SER A 13 -4.66 -4.13 -11.60
C SER A 13 -6.06 -3.49 -11.71
N PRO A 14 -7.05 -4.25 -12.21
CA PRO A 14 -8.43 -3.79 -12.28
C PRO A 14 -9.03 -3.63 -10.88
N LEU A 15 -10.01 -2.74 -10.75
CA LEU A 15 -10.70 -2.46 -9.48
C LEU A 15 -11.28 -3.74 -8.84
N ALA A 16 -11.97 -4.58 -9.63
CA ALA A 16 -12.59 -5.80 -9.13
C ALA A 16 -11.58 -6.77 -8.47
N LEU A 17 -10.35 -6.85 -8.98
CA LEU A 17 -9.30 -7.65 -8.35
C LEU A 17 -8.85 -7.03 -7.03
N ARG A 18 -8.64 -5.71 -7.01
CA ARG A 18 -8.24 -4.98 -5.79
C ARG A 18 -9.30 -5.12 -4.70
N GLU A 19 -10.58 -4.96 -5.02
CA GLU A 19 -11.67 -5.13 -4.06
C GLU A 19 -11.67 -6.53 -3.44
N ARG A 20 -11.52 -7.59 -4.25
CA ARG A 20 -11.41 -8.97 -3.74
C ARG A 20 -10.25 -9.14 -2.76
N MET A 21 -9.13 -8.46 -3.00
CA MET A 21 -7.95 -8.55 -2.14
C MET A 21 -7.94 -7.53 -0.98
N THR A 22 -8.75 -6.49 -0.99
CA THR A 22 -8.88 -5.57 0.16
C THR A 22 -9.87 -6.13 1.20
N LEU A 23 -10.77 -7.03 0.80
CA LEU A 23 -11.80 -7.61 1.66
C LEU A 23 -11.23 -8.71 2.58
N SER A 24 -11.10 -8.35 3.86
CA SER A 24 -11.05 -9.21 5.05
C SER A 24 -9.84 -10.13 5.22
N VAL A 25 -8.70 -9.54 5.58
CA VAL A 25 -7.70 -10.25 6.39
C VAL A 25 -8.07 -10.09 7.86
N ALA A 26 -8.64 -11.13 8.48
CA ALA A 26 -9.13 -11.06 9.86
C ALA A 26 -8.03 -10.75 10.89
N ASP A 27 -6.80 -11.20 10.63
CA ASP A 27 -5.62 -10.93 11.47
C ASP A 27 -4.36 -10.85 10.58
N PRO A 28 -4.02 -9.66 10.05
CA PRO A 28 -2.84 -9.50 9.21
C PRO A 28 -1.54 -9.75 9.98
N GLY A 29 -1.53 -9.54 11.30
CA GLY A 29 -0.36 -9.77 12.14
C GLY A 29 0.01 -11.25 12.21
N LYS A 30 -0.99 -12.13 12.41
CA LYS A 30 -0.77 -13.58 12.45
C LYS A 30 -0.27 -14.14 11.12
N LEU A 31 -0.84 -13.69 10.00
CA LEU A 31 -0.40 -14.13 8.67
C LEU A 31 1.02 -13.65 8.38
N LEU A 32 1.34 -12.39 8.69
CA LEU A 32 2.69 -11.84 8.55
C LEU A 32 3.70 -12.60 9.42
N ALA A 33 3.35 -12.98 10.65
CA ALA A 33 4.22 -13.74 11.53
C ALA A 33 4.54 -15.13 10.94
N ALA A 34 3.53 -15.84 10.44
CA ALA A 34 3.74 -17.13 9.77
C ALA A 34 4.62 -16.98 8.51
N PHE A 35 4.41 -15.92 7.73
CA PHE A 35 5.24 -15.64 6.56
C PHE A 35 6.69 -15.34 6.95
N GLN A 36 6.93 -14.47 7.92
CA GLN A 36 8.26 -14.13 8.40
C GLN A 36 9.00 -15.36 8.92
N GLN A 37 8.33 -16.25 9.66
CA GLN A 37 8.92 -17.52 10.10
C GLN A 37 9.37 -18.38 8.91
N SER A 38 8.58 -18.42 7.82
CA SER A 38 8.93 -19.15 6.60
C SER A 38 10.13 -18.57 5.82
N LEU A 39 10.56 -17.36 6.16
CA LEU A 39 11.74 -16.69 5.61
C LEU A 39 13.01 -16.91 6.46
N GLY A 40 12.87 -17.50 7.65
CA GLY A 40 13.98 -17.80 8.57
C GLY A 40 14.32 -16.65 9.53
N GLU A 41 15.21 -16.94 10.48
CA GLU A 41 15.61 -16.00 11.52
C GLU A 41 16.27 -14.72 10.96
N GLY A 42 15.97 -13.59 11.59
CA GLY A 42 16.49 -12.27 11.19
C GLY A 42 15.89 -11.69 9.90
N SER A 43 14.98 -12.41 9.25
CA SER A 43 14.16 -11.88 8.16
C SER A 43 13.13 -10.88 8.69
N GLY A 44 12.59 -10.05 7.80
CA GLY A 44 11.47 -9.17 8.12
C GLY A 44 10.40 -9.17 7.04
N ALA A 45 9.16 -8.86 7.43
CA ALA A 45 8.03 -8.70 6.53
C ALA A 45 7.11 -7.55 6.99
N ALA A 46 6.47 -6.87 6.03
CA ALA A 46 5.43 -5.87 6.28
C ALA A 46 4.46 -5.84 5.10
N LEU A 47 3.16 -5.65 5.37
CA LEU A 47 2.11 -5.64 4.35
C LEU A 47 1.36 -4.31 4.36
N LEU A 48 1.41 -3.58 3.26
CA LEU A 48 0.58 -2.40 3.02
C LEU A 48 -0.67 -2.84 2.26
N THR A 49 -1.84 -2.65 2.88
CA THR A 49 -3.14 -2.90 2.24
C THR A 49 -3.94 -1.61 2.25
N THR A 50 -4.41 -1.22 1.07
CA THR A 50 -5.26 -0.04 0.84
C THR A 50 -6.33 -0.42 -0.19
N CYS A 51 -7.24 0.49 -0.54
CA CYS A 51 -8.14 0.30 -1.68
C CYS A 51 -7.40 0.35 -3.05
N ASN A 52 -6.23 0.98 -3.11
CA ASN A 52 -5.52 1.28 -4.36
C ASN A 52 -4.23 0.49 -4.56
N ARG A 53 -3.78 -0.25 -3.55
CA ARG A 53 -2.56 -1.07 -3.60
C ARG A 53 -2.51 -2.10 -2.49
N ILE A 54 -1.85 -3.21 -2.82
CA ILE A 54 -1.47 -4.28 -1.90
C ILE A 54 -0.01 -4.58 -2.16
N GLU A 55 0.82 -4.38 -1.15
CA GLU A 55 2.26 -4.42 -1.26
C GLU A 55 2.88 -5.16 -0.09
N LEU A 56 3.50 -6.31 -0.37
CA LEU A 56 4.28 -7.05 0.59
C LEU A 56 5.74 -6.65 0.47
N TYR A 57 6.31 -6.15 1.56
CA TYR A 57 7.74 -5.89 1.71
C TYR A 57 8.37 -7.02 2.50
N ALA A 58 9.47 -7.56 2.00
CA ALA A 58 10.23 -8.61 2.67
C ALA A 58 11.72 -8.30 2.64
N ASN A 59 12.41 -8.64 3.73
CA ASN A 59 13.86 -8.62 3.78
C ASN A 59 14.37 -9.97 4.28
N ALA A 60 15.05 -10.72 3.41
CA ALA A 60 15.64 -12.01 3.74
C ALA A 60 17.08 -12.09 3.22
N ARG A 61 18.03 -12.43 4.09
CA ARG A 61 19.46 -12.44 3.72
C ARG A 61 19.89 -13.71 3.00
N HIS A 62 19.30 -14.84 3.39
CA HIS A 62 19.72 -16.19 3.00
C HIS A 62 18.86 -16.79 1.88
N ILE A 63 17.85 -16.05 1.40
CA ILE A 63 16.94 -16.51 0.35
C ILE A 63 17.30 -15.79 -0.94
N PRO A 64 17.58 -16.53 -2.04
CA PRO A 64 17.76 -15.94 -3.36
C PRO A 64 16.51 -15.16 -3.79
N GLU A 65 16.69 -14.06 -4.52
CA GLU A 65 15.61 -13.17 -4.95
C GLU A 65 14.43 -13.90 -5.59
N LYS A 66 14.71 -14.79 -6.56
CA LYS A 66 13.67 -15.56 -7.24
C LYS A 66 12.81 -16.39 -6.27
N GLN A 67 13.46 -17.06 -5.32
CA GLN A 67 12.76 -17.87 -4.31
C GLN A 67 11.98 -16.99 -3.32
N LEU A 68 12.50 -15.80 -3.00
CA LEU A 68 11.78 -14.83 -2.18
C LEU A 68 10.52 -14.35 -2.91
N HIS A 69 10.63 -14.03 -4.19
CA HIS A 69 9.49 -13.61 -5.02
C HIS A 69 8.41 -14.71 -5.09
N GLU A 70 8.78 -15.96 -5.34
CA GLU A 70 7.85 -17.10 -5.34
C GLU A 70 7.12 -17.25 -3.99
N LYS A 71 7.86 -17.16 -2.87
CA LYS A 71 7.27 -17.18 -1.53
C LYS A 71 6.30 -16.02 -1.29
N MET A 72 6.62 -14.83 -1.79
CA MET A 72 5.75 -13.64 -1.69
C MET A 72 4.46 -13.81 -2.50
N ILE A 73 4.54 -14.37 -3.71
CA ILE A 73 3.35 -14.68 -4.53
C ILE A 73 2.47 -15.70 -3.81
N GLN A 74 3.05 -16.79 -3.30
CA GLN A 74 2.32 -17.81 -2.53
C GLN A 74 1.64 -17.23 -1.29
N PHE A 75 2.33 -16.34 -0.57
CA PHE A 75 1.75 -15.64 0.56
C PHE A 75 0.54 -14.80 0.16
N LEU A 76 0.65 -14.00 -0.91
CA LEU A 76 -0.47 -13.17 -1.39
C LEU A 76 -1.65 -14.06 -1.83
N GLY A 77 -1.40 -15.12 -2.60
CA GLY A 77 -2.44 -16.03 -3.06
C GLY A 77 -3.18 -16.72 -1.90
N SER A 78 -2.43 -17.23 -0.92
CA SER A 78 -3.01 -17.87 0.27
C SER A 78 -3.75 -16.88 1.19
N THR A 79 -3.22 -15.67 1.36
CA THR A 79 -3.83 -14.61 2.19
C THR A 79 -5.18 -14.20 1.65
N TYR A 80 -5.30 -14.07 0.32
CA TYR A 80 -6.52 -13.59 -0.33
C TYR A 80 -7.36 -14.69 -0.97
N GLN A 81 -6.99 -15.96 -0.76
CA GLN A 81 -7.68 -17.14 -1.29
C GLN A 81 -7.86 -17.08 -2.82
N LEU A 82 -6.81 -16.64 -3.53
CA LEU A 82 -6.75 -16.52 -4.98
C LEU A 82 -5.78 -17.54 -5.56
N ALA A 83 -6.15 -18.15 -6.68
CA ALA A 83 -5.21 -18.89 -7.49
C ALA A 83 -4.18 -17.92 -8.09
N GLU A 84 -2.92 -18.35 -8.20
CA GLU A 84 -1.84 -17.52 -8.73
C GLU A 84 -2.18 -16.91 -10.10
N SER A 85 -2.82 -17.69 -10.98
CA SER A 85 -3.25 -17.26 -12.31
C SER A 85 -4.24 -16.09 -12.31
N GLU A 86 -4.93 -15.83 -11.20
CA GLU A 86 -5.89 -14.73 -11.10
C GLU A 86 -5.23 -13.36 -10.88
N PHE A 87 -4.02 -13.32 -10.31
CA PHE A 87 -3.40 -12.07 -9.88
C PHE A 87 -1.93 -11.89 -10.27
N SER A 88 -1.18 -12.97 -10.52
CA SER A 88 0.27 -12.89 -10.73
C SER A 88 0.67 -12.03 -11.93
N GLY A 89 -0.13 -12.02 -12.99
CA GLY A 89 0.09 -11.18 -14.18
C GLY A 89 -0.01 -9.67 -13.93
N PHE A 90 -0.57 -9.25 -12.79
CA PHE A 90 -0.70 -7.84 -12.41
C PHE A 90 0.35 -7.40 -11.37
N LEU A 91 1.16 -8.34 -10.87
CA LEU A 91 2.16 -8.05 -9.86
C LEU A 91 3.36 -7.33 -10.48
N TYR A 92 3.83 -6.31 -9.79
CA TYR A 92 5.20 -5.82 -9.95
C TYR A 92 6.07 -6.40 -8.85
N HIS A 93 7.33 -6.64 -9.21
CA HIS A 93 8.40 -7.00 -8.30
C HIS A 93 9.49 -5.93 -8.36
N LYS A 94 9.95 -5.45 -7.21
CA LYS A 94 11.02 -4.46 -7.09
C LYS A 94 12.00 -4.92 -6.03
N THR A 95 13.29 -4.71 -6.26
CA THR A 95 14.33 -5.09 -5.30
C THR A 95 15.24 -3.93 -4.93
N GLU A 96 15.84 -4.03 -3.75
CA GLU A 96 16.87 -3.12 -3.24
C GLU A 96 16.46 -1.64 -3.40
N LYS A 97 17.22 -0.89 -4.20
CA LYS A 97 17.02 0.54 -4.44
C LYS A 97 15.64 0.83 -5.03
N GLU A 98 15.10 -0.04 -5.87
CA GLU A 98 13.80 0.18 -6.49
C GLU A 98 12.66 0.05 -5.47
N ALA A 99 12.74 -0.95 -4.58
CA ALA A 99 11.79 -1.12 -3.49
C ALA A 99 11.82 0.08 -2.52
N VAL A 100 13.02 0.55 -2.17
CA VAL A 100 13.21 1.75 -1.33
C VAL A 100 12.63 2.99 -2.00
N THR A 101 12.99 3.23 -3.26
CA THR A 101 12.51 4.39 -4.02
C THR A 101 11.00 4.39 -4.15
N HIS A 102 10.42 3.21 -4.43
CA HIS A 102 8.98 3.02 -4.54
C HIS A 102 8.26 3.41 -3.25
N LEU A 103 8.66 2.83 -2.11
CA LEU A 103 8.04 3.15 -0.83
C LEU A 103 8.12 4.65 -0.49
N PHE A 104 9.22 5.31 -0.82
CA PHE A 104 9.37 6.75 -0.58
C PHE A 104 8.44 7.58 -1.47
N ARG A 105 8.25 7.17 -2.73
CA ARG A 105 7.26 7.79 -3.63
C ARG A 105 5.83 7.59 -3.13
N VAL A 106 5.49 6.39 -2.66
CA VAL A 106 4.19 6.09 -2.05
C VAL A 106 3.99 6.93 -0.78
N ALA A 107 4.97 6.99 0.11
CA ALA A 107 4.91 7.80 1.33
C ALA A 107 4.83 9.32 1.06
N ALA A 108 5.44 9.77 -0.04
CA ALA A 108 5.34 11.13 -0.54
C ALA A 108 4.03 11.40 -1.31
N SER A 109 3.14 10.41 -1.44
CA SER A 109 1.89 10.48 -2.21
C SER A 109 2.10 10.76 -3.72
N LEU A 110 3.30 10.53 -4.25
CA LEU A 110 3.64 10.67 -5.67
C LEU A 110 3.20 9.48 -6.52
N ASP A 111 2.86 8.39 -5.86
CA ASP A 111 2.28 7.17 -6.44
C ASP A 111 1.00 6.87 -5.64
N SER A 112 0.07 7.82 -5.65
CA SER A 112 -1.29 7.69 -5.14
C SER A 112 -2.24 8.09 -6.27
N MET A 113 -3.43 7.47 -6.33
CA MET A 113 -4.46 7.81 -7.31
C MET A 113 -4.85 9.30 -7.22
N VAL A 114 -4.84 9.84 -6.01
CA VAL A 114 -4.94 11.28 -5.73
C VAL A 114 -3.59 11.74 -5.19
N VAL A 115 -2.83 12.45 -6.01
CA VAL A 115 -1.51 12.94 -5.61
C VAL A 115 -1.66 13.96 -4.47
N GLY A 116 -0.96 13.73 -3.36
CA GLY A 116 -0.96 14.58 -2.18
C GLY A 116 -1.99 14.20 -1.09
N GLU A 117 -2.75 13.13 -1.28
CA GLU A 117 -3.77 12.66 -0.32
C GLU A 117 -3.16 12.18 1.02
N ASN A 118 -3.87 12.49 2.11
CA ASN A 118 -3.39 12.36 3.49
C ASN A 118 -3.41 10.93 4.03
N GLU A 119 -4.21 10.04 3.44
CA GLU A 119 -4.54 8.73 4.01
C GLU A 119 -3.37 7.75 3.88
N ILE A 120 -2.60 7.81 2.78
CA ILE A 120 -1.47 6.88 2.54
C ILE A 120 -0.45 6.87 3.68
N MET A 121 -0.18 8.02 4.29
CA MET A 121 0.77 8.09 5.40
C MET A 121 0.24 7.38 6.66
N SER A 122 -1.05 7.55 6.95
CA SER A 122 -1.71 6.83 8.04
C SER A 122 -1.75 5.33 7.77
N GLN A 123 -1.92 4.92 6.51
CA GLN A 123 -1.90 3.51 6.10
C GLN A 123 -0.48 2.90 6.21
N ILE A 124 0.57 3.66 5.89
CA ILE A 124 1.97 3.21 6.11
C ILE A 124 2.27 3.13 7.61
N GLN A 125 1.79 4.09 8.41
CA GLN A 125 1.93 4.03 9.87
C GLN A 125 1.20 2.79 10.44
N TYR A 126 0.00 2.49 9.94
CA TYR A 126 -0.74 1.29 10.32
C TYR A 126 0.02 0.01 9.95
N MET A 127 0.58 -0.07 8.73
CA MET A 127 1.45 -1.18 8.32
C MET A 127 2.63 -1.35 9.30
N TYR A 128 3.29 -0.25 9.69
CA TYR A 128 4.38 -0.28 10.67
C TYR A 128 3.91 -0.84 12.02
N ASP A 129 2.80 -0.34 12.54
CA ASP A 129 2.27 -0.74 13.84
C ASP A 129 1.86 -2.23 13.87
N VAL A 130 1.23 -2.72 12.79
CA VAL A 130 0.87 -4.13 12.64
C VAL A 130 2.12 -5.02 12.60
N ALA A 131 3.09 -4.66 11.76
CA ALA A 131 4.31 -5.45 11.61
C ALA A 131 5.16 -5.44 12.89
N GLN A 132 5.19 -4.31 13.61
CA GLN A 132 5.86 -4.17 14.90
C GLN A 132 5.21 -5.05 15.97
N LYS A 133 3.88 -4.97 16.12
CA LYS A 133 3.13 -5.80 17.08
C LYS A 133 3.26 -7.29 16.80
N ALA A 134 3.32 -7.68 15.53
CA ALA A 134 3.52 -9.06 15.10
C ALA A 134 4.98 -9.55 15.26
N GLY A 135 5.93 -8.69 15.62
CA GLY A 135 7.35 -9.05 15.74
C GLY A 135 8.02 -9.34 14.39
N THR A 136 7.44 -8.84 13.29
CA THR A 136 7.87 -9.16 11.91
C THR A 136 8.80 -8.11 11.31
N LEU A 137 9.03 -6.99 12.00
CA LEU A 137 10.00 -5.99 11.58
C LEU A 137 11.41 -6.38 12.02
N ASN A 138 12.31 -6.52 11.06
CA ASN A 138 13.74 -6.50 11.33
C ASN A 138 14.27 -5.05 11.28
N ARG A 139 15.54 -4.86 11.68
CA ARG A 139 16.18 -3.53 11.72
C ARG A 139 16.11 -2.78 10.39
N ILE A 140 16.21 -3.50 9.27
CA ILE A 140 16.22 -2.90 7.93
C ILE A 140 14.82 -2.36 7.59
N LEU A 141 13.78 -3.18 7.72
CA LEU A 141 12.41 -2.74 7.44
C LEU A 141 11.91 -1.68 8.42
N SER A 142 12.21 -1.80 9.71
CA SER A 142 11.87 -0.77 10.70
C SER A 142 12.50 0.58 10.34
N THR A 143 13.80 0.61 10.03
CA THR A 143 14.47 1.85 9.59
C THR A 143 13.86 2.40 8.30
N LEU A 144 13.56 1.51 7.34
CA LEU A 144 13.01 1.88 6.04
C LEU A 144 11.65 2.58 6.18
N LEU A 145 10.74 1.99 6.96
CA LEU A 145 9.40 2.52 7.21
C LEU A 145 9.44 3.84 8.00
N GLU A 146 10.28 3.94 9.03
CA GLU A 146 10.44 5.19 9.78
C GLU A 146 10.97 6.32 8.89
N ARG A 147 11.93 6.02 8.01
CA ARG A 147 12.52 6.99 7.09
C ARG A 147 11.54 7.39 6.00
N SER A 148 10.72 6.48 5.48
CA SER A 148 9.69 6.80 4.49
C SER A 148 8.62 7.70 5.09
N LEU A 149 8.15 7.43 6.32
CA LEU A 149 7.21 8.29 7.05
C LEU A 149 7.78 9.70 7.29
N LYS A 150 9.05 9.79 7.71
CA LYS A 150 9.75 11.09 7.86
C LYS A 150 9.85 11.83 6.53
N CYS A 151 10.15 11.12 5.43
CA CYS A 151 10.20 11.71 4.10
C CYS A 151 8.83 12.24 3.66
N GLY A 152 7.76 11.46 3.83
CA GLY A 152 6.39 11.90 3.54
C GLY A 152 6.02 13.17 4.31
N LYS A 153 6.34 13.24 5.61
CA LYS A 153 6.16 14.45 6.43
C LYS A 153 6.88 15.65 5.82
N ARG A 154 8.17 15.50 5.49
CA ARG A 154 8.98 16.57 4.89
C ARG A 154 8.42 17.05 3.56
N VAL A 155 8.06 16.13 2.66
CA VAL A 155 7.48 16.47 1.36
C VAL A 155 6.22 17.31 1.53
N ARG A 156 5.37 16.99 2.52
CA ARG A 156 4.16 17.78 2.79
C ARG A 156 4.44 19.16 3.38
N THR A 157 5.41 19.27 4.29
CA THR A 157 5.72 20.54 4.96
C THR A 157 6.58 21.46 4.12
N GLU A 158 7.46 20.90 3.29
CA GLU A 158 8.45 21.64 2.50
C GLU A 158 7.99 21.89 1.06
N THR A 159 6.88 21.28 0.62
CA THR A 159 6.33 21.48 -0.74
C THR A 159 4.86 21.88 -0.71
N GLN A 160 4.34 22.29 -1.85
CA GLN A 160 2.92 22.61 -2.02
C GLN A 160 2.09 21.39 -2.44
N ILE A 161 2.61 20.16 -2.36
CA ILE A 161 1.89 18.95 -2.81
C ILE A 161 0.56 18.72 -2.08
N SER A 162 0.44 19.25 -0.85
CA SER A 162 -0.78 19.17 -0.04
C SER A 162 -1.68 20.40 -0.19
N ARG A 163 -1.31 21.38 -1.04
CA ARG A 163 -2.14 22.56 -1.32
C ARG A 163 -3.08 22.24 -2.50
N GLY A 164 -4.39 22.38 -2.27
CA GLY A 164 -5.42 22.20 -3.29
C GLY A 164 -6.50 21.19 -2.86
N LYS A 165 -7.31 20.74 -3.82
CA LYS A 165 -8.36 19.72 -3.66
C LYS A 165 -7.72 18.33 -3.66
N VAL A 166 -7.26 17.88 -2.49
CA VAL A 166 -6.39 16.70 -2.33
C VAL A 166 -7.13 15.47 -1.78
N SER A 167 -8.41 15.33 -2.10
CA SER A 167 -9.20 14.15 -1.72
C SER A 167 -10.07 13.64 -2.87
N VAL A 168 -10.37 12.34 -2.84
CA VAL A 168 -11.29 11.70 -3.80
C VAL A 168 -12.65 12.42 -3.82
N ALA A 169 -13.16 12.81 -2.64
CA ALA A 169 -14.41 13.56 -2.53
C ALA A 169 -14.33 14.91 -3.25
N SER A 170 -13.24 15.66 -3.09
CA SER A 170 -13.07 16.96 -3.77
C SER A 170 -12.97 16.81 -5.29
N ILE A 171 -12.31 15.76 -5.78
CA ILE A 171 -12.24 15.45 -7.22
C ILE A 171 -13.61 15.01 -7.75
N ALA A 172 -14.40 14.26 -6.96
CA ALA A 172 -15.74 13.86 -7.34
C ALA A 172 -16.66 15.09 -7.49
N VAL A 173 -16.57 16.07 -6.58
CA VAL A 173 -17.31 17.33 -6.70
C VAL A 173 -16.91 18.09 -7.97
N ASP A 174 -15.61 18.16 -8.27
CA ASP A 174 -15.11 18.83 -9.49
C ASP A 174 -15.57 18.15 -10.77
N LEU A 175 -15.61 16.82 -10.76
CA LEU A 175 -16.15 16.06 -11.87
C LEU A 175 -17.63 16.40 -12.08
N VAL A 176 -18.42 16.44 -11.00
CA VAL A 176 -19.85 16.81 -11.06
C VAL A 176 -20.02 18.26 -11.53
N GLU A 177 -19.22 19.20 -11.03
CA GLU A 177 -19.24 20.62 -11.44
C GLU A 177 -18.85 20.77 -12.92
N SER A 178 -17.87 20.00 -13.42
CA SER A 178 -17.48 20.04 -14.84
C SER A 178 -18.57 19.53 -15.78
N ILE A 179 -19.42 18.61 -15.32
CA ILE A 179 -20.54 18.04 -16.08
C ILE A 179 -21.77 18.95 -16.02
N LEU A 180 -22.05 19.52 -14.83
CA LEU A 180 -23.28 20.28 -14.57
C LEU A 180 -23.11 21.80 -14.70
N GLN A 181 -21.87 22.30 -14.82
CA GLN A 181 -21.42 23.69 -14.98
C GLN A 181 -21.74 24.65 -13.82
N ASP A 182 -22.89 24.47 -13.17
CA ASP A 182 -23.32 25.18 -11.97
C ASP A 182 -23.98 24.18 -11.03
N LEU A 183 -23.70 24.26 -9.74
CA LEU A 183 -24.30 23.39 -8.72
C LEU A 183 -25.37 24.12 -7.89
N HIS A 184 -25.56 25.43 -8.11
CA HIS A 184 -26.55 26.21 -7.39
C HIS A 184 -27.97 25.67 -7.60
N GLY A 185 -28.70 25.47 -6.51
CA GLY A 185 -30.08 24.98 -6.53
C GLY A 185 -30.24 23.49 -6.86
N LYS A 186 -29.15 22.72 -6.99
CA LYS A 186 -29.22 21.27 -7.19
C LYS A 186 -29.23 20.52 -5.85
N ALA A 187 -29.96 19.41 -5.81
CA ALA A 187 -29.99 18.52 -4.65
C ALA A 187 -28.88 17.45 -4.78
N ALA A 188 -28.17 17.19 -3.68
CA ALA A 188 -27.18 16.13 -3.59
C ALA A 188 -27.64 15.06 -2.59
N MET A 189 -27.36 13.79 -2.89
CA MET A 189 -27.59 12.67 -1.98
C MET A 189 -26.27 11.94 -1.74
N ILE A 190 -25.85 11.89 -0.49
CA ILE A 190 -24.64 11.18 -0.05
C ILE A 190 -25.11 9.85 0.57
N ILE A 191 -24.61 8.74 0.03
CA ILE A 191 -24.89 7.41 0.56
C ILE A 191 -23.66 6.93 1.34
N GLY A 192 -23.75 6.98 2.67
CA GLY A 192 -22.68 6.59 3.59
C GLY A 192 -21.95 7.78 4.22
N ALA A 193 -21.83 7.80 5.54
CA ALA A 193 -21.19 8.88 6.32
C ALA A 193 -19.78 8.49 6.81
N GLY A 194 -19.04 7.75 5.99
CA GLY A 194 -17.65 7.38 6.27
C GLY A 194 -16.69 8.56 6.07
N GLN A 195 -15.38 8.36 6.26
CA GLN A 195 -14.38 9.44 6.13
C GLN A 195 -14.35 10.14 4.75
N VAL A 196 -14.90 9.51 3.72
CA VAL A 196 -14.93 10.02 2.34
C VAL A 196 -16.27 10.71 2.00
N GLY A 197 -17.33 10.47 2.78
CA GLY A 197 -18.69 10.96 2.53
C GLY A 197 -18.87 12.44 2.82
#